data_AF-A0A9F7RHM4-F1
#
_entry.id   AF-A0A9F7RHM4-F1
#
_cell.length_a   1.000
_cell.length_b   1.000
_cell.length_c   1.000
_cell.angle_alpha   90.00
_cell.angle_beta   90.00
_cell.angle_gamma   90.00
#
_symmetry.space_group_name_H-M   'P 1'
#
loop_
_entity.id
_entity.type
_entity.pdbx_description
1 polymer ?
#
loop_
_entity_poly.entity_id
_entity_poly.type
_entity_poly.pdbx_seq_one_letter_code
_entity_poly.pdbx_strand_id
1 'polypeptide(L)'
;MDKKWLSDLAFLVDVTELLNVLNVQLQGKDQIITQLFYHIRAYKQKLLLLRRHLSAGNLANFPCFREAGMMKEKVPEYDAVLSNLIQEFDSRFEDFRHTASDFEWFVQPFTISVDTVSDDLQMEPIELQCDSELKHKFRSLPLTDFYKCVPANRFPKMCKQAQVMLSLFGSIYHCEQTFSLMNLNKCKLRCKVTDSHLHNILTLTVSPLHPNLEKLLKNKVQLHVSH
;
A
#
# COMPACT_ATOMS: atom_id res chain seq x y z
N MET A 1 34.13 -13.59 -20.66
CA MET A 1 32.75 -13.07 -20.49
C MET A 1 32.61 -11.82 -21.33
N ASP A 2 31.47 -11.65 -21.99
CA ASP A 2 31.16 -10.42 -22.72
C ASP A 2 30.94 -9.27 -21.72
N LYS A 3 31.81 -8.24 -21.77
CA LYS A 3 31.74 -7.07 -20.88
C LYS A 3 30.42 -6.32 -21.04
N LYS A 4 29.86 -6.31 -22.25
CA LYS A 4 28.57 -5.67 -22.55
C LYS A 4 27.45 -6.37 -21.79
N TRP A 5 27.39 -7.68 -21.93
CA TRP A 5 26.40 -8.50 -21.23
C TRP A 5 26.49 -8.36 -19.71
N LEU A 6 27.71 -8.35 -19.16
CA LEU A 6 27.91 -8.21 -17.71
C LEU A 6 27.45 -6.84 -17.18
N SER A 7 27.75 -5.76 -17.92
CA SER A 7 27.30 -4.40 -17.61
C SER A 7 25.77 -4.29 -17.66
N ASP A 8 25.13 -4.89 -18.67
CA ASP A 8 23.67 -4.91 -18.82
C ASP A 8 23.00 -5.67 -17.68
N LEU A 9 23.51 -6.86 -17.35
CA LEU A 9 22.99 -7.67 -16.25
C LEU A 9 23.13 -6.94 -14.90
N ALA A 10 24.30 -6.36 -14.63
CA ALA A 10 24.57 -5.71 -13.36
C ALA A 10 23.68 -4.47 -13.13
N PHE A 11 23.45 -3.66 -14.17
CA PHE A 11 22.50 -2.56 -14.13
C PHE A 11 21.07 -3.06 -13.85
N LEU A 12 20.62 -4.11 -14.55
CA LEU A 12 19.29 -4.68 -14.35
C LEU A 12 19.11 -5.26 -12.95
N VAL A 13 20.14 -5.88 -12.37
CA VAL A 13 20.10 -6.38 -10.99
C VAL A 13 19.88 -5.23 -10.01
N ASP A 14 20.64 -4.14 -10.12
CA ASP A 14 20.48 -2.99 -9.21
C ASP A 14 19.08 -2.37 -9.30
N VAL A 15 18.52 -2.24 -10.51
CA VAL A 15 17.16 -1.68 -10.71
C VAL A 15 16.07 -2.64 -10.24
N THR A 16 16.19 -3.94 -10.55
CA THR A 16 15.18 -4.94 -10.18
C THR A 16 15.18 -5.23 -8.68
N GLU A 17 16.31 -5.11 -7.99
CA GLU A 17 16.35 -5.19 -6.53
C GLU A 17 15.54 -4.07 -5.87
N LEU A 18 15.67 -2.82 -6.35
CA LEU A 18 14.84 -1.72 -5.86
C LEU A 18 13.35 -1.94 -6.14
N LEU A 19 13.02 -2.51 -7.31
CA LEU A 19 11.64 -2.85 -7.65
C LEU A 19 11.10 -3.95 -6.73
N ASN A 20 11.93 -4.94 -6.40
CA ASN A 20 11.57 -6.01 -5.48
C ASN A 20 11.30 -5.47 -4.08
N VAL A 21 12.11 -4.53 -3.59
CA VAL A 21 11.85 -3.81 -2.33
C VAL A 21 10.49 -3.13 -2.36
N LEU A 22 10.15 -2.40 -3.43
CA LEU A 22 8.81 -1.82 -3.59
C LEU A 22 7.73 -2.90 -3.58
N ASN A 23 7.91 -3.99 -4.32
CA ASN A 23 6.92 -5.06 -4.41
C ASN A 23 6.60 -5.67 -3.03
N VAL A 24 7.63 -5.93 -2.22
CA VAL A 24 7.46 -6.39 -0.83
C VAL A 24 6.71 -5.35 0.01
N GLN A 25 7.03 -4.06 -0.16
CA GLN A 25 6.33 -2.97 0.54
C GLN A 25 4.85 -2.84 0.15
N LEU A 26 4.47 -3.21 -1.08
CA LEU A 26 3.09 -3.18 -1.57
C LEU A 26 2.28 -4.42 -1.17
N GLN A 27 2.95 -5.53 -0.87
CA GLN A 27 2.34 -6.78 -0.43
C GLN A 27 2.18 -6.88 1.10
N GLY A 28 2.54 -5.81 1.83
CA GLY A 28 2.40 -5.75 3.28
C GLY A 28 0.94 -5.92 3.73
N LYS A 29 0.77 -6.52 4.91
CA LYS A 29 -0.55 -6.59 5.57
C LYS A 29 -0.87 -5.27 6.26
N ASP A 30 -2.17 -5.02 6.45
CA ASP A 30 -2.69 -3.93 7.28
C ASP A 30 -2.25 -2.52 6.83
N GLN A 31 -1.98 -2.37 5.53
CA GLN A 31 -1.59 -1.09 4.94
C GLN A 31 -2.81 -0.35 4.38
N ILE A 32 -2.89 0.94 4.70
CA ILE A 32 -3.90 1.85 4.15
C ILE A 32 -3.42 2.44 2.83
N ILE A 33 -4.35 2.85 1.97
CA ILE A 33 -4.06 3.32 0.60
C ILE A 33 -2.98 4.42 0.54
N THR A 34 -2.96 5.34 1.52
CA THR A 34 -1.99 6.43 1.55
C THR A 34 -0.56 5.96 1.82
N GLN A 35 -0.38 4.89 2.61
CA GLN A 35 0.94 4.29 2.82
C GLN A 35 1.50 3.71 1.52
N LEU A 36 0.65 3.03 0.75
CA LEU A 36 1.04 2.46 -0.55
C LEU A 36 1.35 3.53 -1.58
N PHE A 37 0.53 4.59 -1.63
CA PHE A 37 0.80 5.77 -2.43
C PHE A 37 2.19 6.35 -2.10
N TYR A 38 2.55 6.45 -0.82
CA TYR A 38 3.87 6.94 -0.44
C TYR A 38 5.01 5.99 -0.79
N HIS A 39 4.83 4.66 -0.73
CA HIS A 39 5.84 3.71 -1.21
C HIS A 39 6.10 3.89 -2.71
N ILE A 40 5.05 4.02 -3.52
CA ILE A 40 5.14 4.28 -4.96
C ILE A 40 5.83 5.62 -5.22
N ARG A 41 5.41 6.68 -4.53
CA ARG A 41 6.00 8.02 -4.64
C ARG A 41 7.48 7.99 -4.28
N ALA A 42 7.86 7.32 -3.19
CA ALA A 42 9.25 7.19 -2.78
C ALA A 42 10.09 6.41 -3.79
N TYR A 43 9.57 5.32 -4.35
CA TYR A 43 10.24 4.56 -5.41
C TYR A 43 10.48 5.42 -6.66
N LYS A 44 9.49 6.18 -7.11
CA LYS A 44 9.65 7.12 -8.22
C LYS A 44 10.77 8.14 -7.95
N GLN A 45 10.84 8.70 -6.73
CA GLN A 45 11.91 9.63 -6.35
C GLN A 45 13.29 8.94 -6.35
N LYS A 46 13.38 7.67 -5.95
CA LYS A 46 14.61 6.87 -6.07
C LYS A 46 15.03 6.70 -7.53
N LEU A 47 14.11 6.42 -8.45
CA LEU A 47 14.43 6.33 -9.89
C LEU A 47 14.95 7.66 -10.46
N LEU A 48 14.35 8.79 -10.07
CA LEU A 48 14.83 10.12 -10.46
C LEU A 48 16.23 10.42 -9.90
N LEU A 49 16.53 9.95 -8.69
CA LEU A 49 17.87 10.02 -8.11
C LEU A 49 18.86 9.15 -8.90
N LEU A 50 18.51 7.90 -9.19
CA LEU A 50 19.34 6.98 -9.97
C LEU A 50 19.68 7.56 -11.34
N ARG A 51 18.72 8.18 -12.01
CA ARG A 51 18.94 8.81 -13.32
C ARG A 51 19.96 9.95 -13.25
N ARG A 52 19.82 10.83 -12.25
CA ARG A 52 20.81 11.90 -11.97
C ARG A 52 22.19 11.38 -11.61
N HIS A 53 22.23 10.29 -10.84
CA HIS A 53 23.47 9.64 -10.46
C HIS A 53 24.19 9.01 -11.65
N LEU A 54 23.43 8.31 -12.50
CA LEU A 54 23.93 7.69 -13.71
C LEU A 54 24.53 8.73 -14.68
N SER A 55 23.84 9.86 -14.91
CA SER A 55 24.35 10.92 -15.78
C SER A 55 25.60 11.63 -15.22
N ALA A 56 25.72 11.71 -13.89
CA ALA A 56 26.91 12.23 -13.21
C ALA A 56 28.06 11.21 -13.08
N GLY A 57 27.86 9.97 -13.53
CA GLY A 57 28.82 8.87 -13.32
C GLY A 57 28.96 8.44 -11.85
N ASN A 58 28.01 8.82 -10.99
CA ASN A 58 27.97 8.45 -9.58
C ASN A 58 27.30 7.08 -9.42
N LEU A 59 28.08 6.06 -9.08
CA LEU A 59 27.59 4.69 -8.90
C LEU A 59 27.35 4.30 -7.42
N ALA A 60 27.08 5.27 -6.54
CA ALA A 60 26.84 4.99 -5.12
C ALA A 60 25.65 4.05 -4.89
N ASN A 61 24.57 4.23 -5.67
CA ASN A 61 23.32 3.45 -5.58
C ASN A 61 23.23 2.35 -6.64
N PHE A 62 24.37 1.93 -7.17
CA PHE A 62 24.52 0.96 -8.25
C PHE A 62 25.65 -0.03 -7.90
N PRO A 63 25.52 -0.81 -6.81
CA PRO A 63 26.61 -1.64 -6.30
C PRO A 63 27.05 -2.71 -7.32
N CYS A 64 26.13 -3.45 -7.93
CA CYS A 64 26.49 -4.48 -8.89
C CYS A 64 27.09 -3.86 -10.16
N PHE A 65 26.50 -2.77 -10.64
CA PHE A 65 26.95 -2.08 -11.84
C PHE A 65 28.32 -1.39 -11.66
N ARG A 66 28.61 -0.91 -10.44
CA ARG A 66 29.95 -0.44 -10.05
C ARG A 66 30.99 -1.55 -10.10
N GLU A 67 30.66 -2.72 -9.56
CA GLU A 67 31.56 -3.88 -9.54
C GLU A 67 31.82 -4.46 -10.94
N ALA A 68 30.81 -4.48 -11.80
CA ALA A 68 30.91 -4.98 -13.17
C ALA A 68 31.78 -4.12 -14.10
N GLY A 69 32.09 -2.88 -13.70
CA GLY A 69 32.84 -1.93 -14.52
C GLY A 69 31.99 -1.32 -15.62
N MET A 70 31.19 -0.32 -15.25
CA MET A 70 30.28 0.43 -16.14
C MET A 70 30.91 0.77 -17.51
N MET A 71 30.15 0.48 -18.57
CA MET A 71 30.42 0.98 -19.92
C MET A 71 29.82 2.37 -20.12
N LYS A 72 30.69 3.39 -20.19
CA LYS A 72 30.26 4.79 -20.39
C LYS A 72 29.46 5.00 -21.67
N GLU A 73 29.75 4.25 -22.75
CA GLU A 73 29.01 4.39 -24.01
C GLU A 73 27.55 3.96 -23.90
N LYS A 74 27.20 3.14 -22.89
CA LYS A 74 25.84 2.63 -22.65
C LYS A 74 25.01 3.44 -21.68
N VAL A 75 25.60 4.45 -21.05
CA VAL A 75 24.88 5.36 -20.15
C VAL A 75 23.59 5.92 -20.79
N PRO A 76 23.56 6.31 -22.08
CA PRO A 76 22.31 6.73 -22.74
C PRO A 76 21.24 5.63 -22.83
N GLU A 77 21.63 4.37 -23.04
CA GLU A 77 20.69 3.24 -23.08
C GLU A 77 20.07 3.00 -21.69
N TYR A 78 20.90 3.03 -20.65
CA TYR A 78 20.44 2.85 -19.26
C TYR A 78 19.58 4.03 -18.77
N ASP A 79 19.92 5.26 -19.16
CA ASP A 79 19.10 6.45 -18.89
C ASP A 79 17.71 6.33 -19.54
N ALA A 80 17.66 5.86 -20.79
CA ALA A 80 16.41 5.60 -21.49
C ALA A 80 15.56 4.54 -20.77
N VAL A 81 16.16 3.46 -20.26
CA VAL A 81 15.45 2.45 -19.45
C VAL A 81 14.85 3.07 -18.19
N LEU A 82 15.62 3.87 -17.43
CA LEU A 82 15.10 4.55 -16.25
C LEU A 82 14.01 5.57 -16.59
N SER A 83 14.17 6.30 -17.69
CA SER A 83 13.18 7.27 -18.16
C SER A 83 11.86 6.58 -18.52
N ASN A 84 11.91 5.48 -19.26
CA ASN A 84 10.72 4.70 -19.61
C ASN A 84 10.06 4.14 -18.36
N LEU A 85 10.84 3.59 -17.42
CA LEU A 85 10.30 3.07 -16.16
C LEU A 85 9.59 4.17 -15.35
N ILE A 86 10.14 5.39 -15.29
CA ILE A 86 9.49 6.52 -14.63
C ILE A 86 8.16 6.87 -15.31
N GLN A 87 8.13 6.90 -16.65
CA GLN A 87 6.91 7.18 -17.42
C GLN A 87 5.84 6.11 -17.21
N GLU A 88 6.22 4.83 -17.18
CA GLU A 88 5.30 3.73 -16.87
C GLU A 88 4.68 3.90 -15.48
N PHE A 89 5.46 4.29 -14.47
CA PHE A 89 4.91 4.60 -13.15
C PHE A 89 3.98 5.82 -13.17
N ASP A 90 4.29 6.86 -13.94
CA ASP A 90 3.44 8.05 -14.05
C ASP A 90 2.11 7.79 -14.76
N SER A 91 2.11 6.91 -15.75
CA SER A 91 0.91 6.47 -16.45
C SER A 91 0.10 5.50 -15.58
N ARG A 92 0.75 4.49 -15.00
CA ARG A 92 0.08 3.45 -14.21
C ARG A 92 -0.60 3.99 -12.95
N PHE A 93 -0.04 5.06 -12.37
CA PHE A 93 -0.52 5.66 -11.12
C PHE A 93 -1.03 7.09 -11.32
N GLU A 94 -1.50 7.42 -12.52
CA GLU A 94 -2.04 8.74 -12.87
C GLU A 94 -3.19 9.16 -11.95
N ASP A 95 -4.09 8.24 -11.61
CA ASP A 95 -5.26 8.48 -10.75
C ASP A 95 -4.88 9.06 -9.38
N PHE A 96 -3.69 8.73 -8.87
CA PHE A 96 -3.21 9.26 -7.59
C PHE A 96 -2.86 10.75 -7.64
N ARG A 97 -2.65 11.33 -8.84
CA ARG A 97 -2.47 12.77 -8.97
C ARG A 97 -3.74 13.54 -8.62
N HIS A 98 -4.91 12.97 -8.94
CA HIS A 98 -6.20 13.59 -8.68
C HIS A 98 -6.65 13.44 -7.22
N THR A 99 -6.11 12.44 -6.50
CA THR A 99 -6.43 12.16 -5.09
C THR A 99 -5.34 12.61 -4.12
N ALA A 100 -4.28 13.28 -4.61
CA ALA A 100 -3.15 13.69 -3.80
C ALA A 100 -3.53 14.66 -2.67
N SER A 101 -4.39 15.63 -2.94
CA SER A 101 -4.90 16.57 -1.93
C SER A 101 -5.77 15.86 -0.90
N ASP A 102 -6.61 14.91 -1.31
CA ASP A 102 -7.42 14.11 -0.40
C ASP A 102 -6.55 13.23 0.51
N PHE A 103 -5.47 12.66 -0.02
CA PHE A 103 -4.48 11.92 0.77
C PHE A 103 -3.75 12.81 1.76
N GLU A 104 -3.37 14.03 1.34
CA GLU A 104 -2.72 14.99 2.22
C GLU A 104 -3.67 15.46 3.32
N TRP A 105 -4.94 15.70 3.01
CA TRP A 105 -5.96 16.03 3.99
C TRP A 105 -6.12 14.91 5.01
N PHE A 106 -6.13 13.67 4.54
CA PHE A 106 -6.26 12.49 5.39
C PHE A 106 -5.02 12.24 6.27
N VAL A 107 -3.81 12.45 5.75
CA VAL A 107 -2.57 12.11 6.48
C VAL A 107 -2.06 13.28 7.30
N GLN A 108 -2.30 14.51 6.86
CA GLN A 108 -1.76 15.75 7.44
C GLN A 108 -2.85 16.81 7.67
N PRO A 109 -3.95 16.49 8.38
CA PRO A 109 -5.07 17.40 8.51
C PRO A 109 -4.72 18.70 9.29
N PHE A 110 -3.67 18.68 10.12
CA PHE A 110 -3.22 19.83 10.89
C PHE A 110 -2.24 20.76 10.15
N THR A 111 -1.77 20.38 8.96
CA THR A 111 -0.77 21.17 8.20
C THR A 111 -1.14 21.37 6.74
N ILE A 112 -2.22 20.76 6.26
CA ILE A 112 -2.69 21.00 4.89
C ILE A 112 -3.05 22.48 4.70
N SER A 113 -2.77 23.00 3.50
CA SER A 113 -3.28 24.30 3.10
C SER A 113 -4.77 24.20 2.82
N VAL A 114 -5.58 25.03 3.47
CA VAL A 114 -7.04 25.06 3.30
C VAL A 114 -7.41 25.28 1.83
N ASP A 115 -6.64 26.10 1.10
CA ASP A 115 -6.86 26.40 -0.32
C ASP A 115 -6.68 25.18 -1.26
N THR A 116 -6.08 24.10 -0.77
CA THR A 116 -5.88 22.85 -1.54
C THR A 116 -6.98 21.82 -1.35
N VAL A 117 -7.89 22.07 -0.41
CA VAL A 117 -9.04 21.22 -0.11
C VAL A 117 -10.25 21.75 -0.86
N SER A 118 -11.15 20.86 -1.28
CA SER A 118 -12.44 21.23 -1.90
C SER A 118 -13.17 22.30 -1.08
N ASP A 119 -13.77 23.28 -1.76
CA ASP A 119 -14.44 24.45 -1.14
C ASP A 119 -15.45 24.05 -0.07
N ASP A 120 -16.15 22.94 -0.27
CA ASP A 120 -17.16 22.48 0.67
C ASP A 120 -16.54 21.94 1.99
N LEU A 121 -15.27 21.54 1.99
CA LEU A 121 -14.58 21.00 3.15
C LEU A 121 -13.88 22.06 3.99
N GLN A 122 -13.50 23.20 3.40
CA GLN A 122 -12.54 24.17 3.95
C GLN A 122 -12.79 24.62 5.40
N MET A 123 -14.04 24.67 5.84
CA MET A 123 -14.40 25.04 7.21
C MET A 123 -13.88 24.03 8.26
N GLU A 124 -13.93 22.74 7.96
CA GLU A 124 -13.52 21.69 8.90
C GLU A 124 -12.00 21.69 9.19
N PRO A 125 -11.09 21.78 8.19
CA PRO A 125 -9.67 21.99 8.43
C PRO A 125 -9.36 23.21 9.29
N ILE A 126 -10.03 24.35 9.08
CA ILE A 126 -9.80 25.57 9.87
C ILE A 126 -10.12 25.33 11.35
N GLU A 127 -11.30 24.77 11.64
CA GLU A 127 -11.71 24.45 13.01
C GLU A 127 -10.81 23.40 13.64
N LEU A 128 -10.44 22.36 12.89
CA LEU A 128 -9.59 21.28 13.36
C LEU A 128 -8.18 21.79 13.70
N GLN A 129 -7.59 22.63 12.84
CA GLN A 129 -6.24 23.16 13.04
C GLN A 129 -6.12 24.01 14.31
N CYS A 130 -7.24 24.59 14.77
CA CYS A 130 -7.34 25.33 16.03
C CYS A 130 -7.64 24.45 17.26
N ASP A 131 -7.98 23.17 17.09
CA ASP A 131 -8.28 22.26 18.20
C ASP A 131 -7.00 21.64 18.78
N SER A 132 -6.57 22.14 19.94
CA SER A 132 -5.36 21.66 20.62
C SER A 132 -5.48 20.23 21.15
N GLU A 133 -6.68 19.78 21.53
CA GLU A 133 -6.89 18.44 22.10
C GLU A 133 -6.78 17.39 21.00
N LEU A 134 -7.46 17.61 19.87
CA LEU A 134 -7.37 16.74 18.70
C LEU A 134 -5.96 16.76 18.12
N LYS A 135 -5.28 17.91 18.11
CA LYS A 135 -3.87 18.00 17.68
C LYS A 135 -2.94 17.17 18.56
N HIS A 136 -3.18 17.15 19.87
CA HIS A 136 -2.45 16.30 20.80
C HIS A 136 -2.69 14.82 20.50
N LYS A 137 -3.96 14.41 20.37
CA LYS A 137 -4.35 13.04 20.01
C LYS A 137 -3.72 12.58 18.70
N PHE A 138 -3.72 13.43 17.68
CA PHE A 138 -3.09 13.15 16.38
C PHE A 138 -1.60 12.86 16.48
N ARG A 139 -0.88 13.56 17.37
CA ARG A 139 0.55 13.34 17.59
C ARG A 139 0.85 12.07 18.40
N SER A 140 -0.09 11.64 19.25
CA SER A 140 0.10 10.52 20.15
C SER A 140 -0.43 9.18 19.64
N LEU A 141 -1.37 9.19 18.70
CA LEU A 141 -2.08 7.99 18.23
C LEU A 141 -1.68 7.61 16.81
N PRO A 142 -1.74 6.31 16.46
CA PRO A 142 -1.78 5.89 15.07
C PRO A 142 -2.91 6.58 14.31
N LEU A 143 -2.71 6.83 13.01
CA LEU A 143 -3.68 7.57 12.18
C LEU A 143 -5.09 6.95 12.22
N THR A 144 -5.16 5.62 12.16
CA THR A 144 -6.41 4.85 12.23
C THR A 144 -7.16 5.03 13.55
N ASP A 145 -6.44 5.20 14.66
CA ASP A 145 -7.02 5.39 15.99
C ASP A 145 -7.37 6.86 16.26
N PHE A 146 -6.61 7.80 15.69
CA PHE A 146 -6.95 9.21 15.71
C PHE A 146 -8.34 9.46 15.12
N TYR A 147 -8.64 8.90 13.95
CA TYR A 147 -9.95 9.09 13.30
C TYR A 147 -11.13 8.52 14.09
N LYS A 148 -10.91 7.54 14.98
CA LYS A 148 -11.96 7.05 15.91
C LYS A 148 -12.28 8.06 17.01
N CYS A 149 -11.37 8.99 17.29
CA CYS A 149 -11.53 10.01 18.32
C CYS A 149 -12.13 11.32 17.78
N VAL A 150 -12.29 11.46 16.46
CA VAL A 150 -12.81 12.68 15.84
C VAL A 150 -14.34 12.71 15.97
N PRO A 151 -14.92 13.78 16.56
CA PRO A 151 -16.36 13.86 16.79
C PRO A 151 -17.12 14.12 15.48
N ALA A 152 -17.90 13.14 15.02
CA ALA A 152 -18.63 13.19 13.74
C ALA A 152 -19.73 14.26 13.67
N ASN A 153 -20.22 14.76 14.81
CA ASN A 153 -21.14 15.90 14.85
C ASN A 153 -20.46 17.23 14.56
N ARG A 154 -19.14 17.33 14.74
CA ARG A 154 -18.34 18.54 14.50
C ARG A 154 -17.56 18.47 13.19
N PHE A 155 -17.10 17.27 12.82
CA PHE A 155 -16.34 17.03 11.58
C PHE A 155 -16.95 15.93 10.71
N PRO A 156 -18.22 16.08 10.30
CA PRO A 156 -18.93 15.04 9.54
C PRO A 156 -18.25 14.69 8.22
N LYS A 157 -17.69 15.67 7.50
CA LYS A 157 -17.12 15.45 6.17
C LYS A 157 -15.75 14.80 6.25
N MET A 158 -14.91 15.24 7.18
CA MET A 158 -13.63 14.61 7.52
C MET A 158 -13.83 13.16 7.92
N CYS A 159 -14.80 12.86 8.80
CA CYS A 159 -15.09 11.50 9.21
C CYS A 159 -15.53 10.62 8.03
N LYS A 160 -16.37 11.16 7.12
CA LYS A 160 -16.79 10.45 5.92
C LYS A 160 -15.61 10.17 4.98
N GLN A 161 -14.75 11.15 4.73
CA GLN A 161 -13.56 10.94 3.89
C GLN A 161 -12.58 9.95 4.52
N ALA A 162 -12.38 10.03 5.84
CA ALA A 162 -11.54 9.08 6.57
C ALA A 162 -12.05 7.65 6.43
N GLN A 163 -13.38 7.44 6.53
CA GLN A 163 -13.98 6.13 6.29
C GLN A 163 -13.70 5.61 4.88
N VAL A 164 -13.82 6.47 3.86
CA VAL A 164 -13.46 6.09 2.47
C VAL A 164 -11.99 5.68 2.41
N MET A 165 -11.06 6.51 2.89
CA MET A 165 -9.62 6.24 2.84
C MET A 165 -9.22 4.97 3.60
N LEU A 166 -9.85 4.72 4.75
CA LEU A 166 -9.62 3.52 5.56
C LEU A 166 -10.27 2.26 4.96
N SER A 167 -11.31 2.42 4.13
CA SER A 167 -11.98 1.31 3.44
C SER A 167 -11.33 0.91 2.12
N LEU A 168 -10.50 1.79 1.54
CA LEU A 168 -9.78 1.50 0.30
C LEU A 168 -8.73 0.41 0.59
N PHE A 169 -9.00 -0.79 0.09
CA PHE A 169 -8.03 -1.88 0.11
C PHE A 169 -6.82 -1.48 -0.73
N GLY A 170 -5.71 -1.25 -0.05
CA GLY A 170 -4.49 -0.81 -0.72
C GLY A 170 -3.85 -1.91 -1.57
N SER A 171 -3.93 -3.16 -1.13
CA SER A 171 -3.24 -4.28 -1.78
C SER A 171 -4.21 -5.39 -2.14
N ILE A 172 -3.82 -6.18 -3.16
CA ILE A 172 -4.47 -7.45 -3.45
C ILE A 172 -4.13 -8.52 -2.40
N TYR A 173 -3.42 -8.18 -1.31
CA TYR A 173 -3.01 -9.14 -0.28
C TYR A 173 -4.18 -9.97 0.23
N HIS A 174 -5.30 -9.33 0.59
CA HIS A 174 -6.49 -10.06 1.03
C HIS A 174 -7.05 -10.95 -0.09
N CYS A 175 -7.01 -10.52 -1.34
CA CYS A 175 -7.41 -11.32 -2.50
C CYS A 175 -6.47 -12.52 -2.73
N GLU A 176 -5.15 -12.31 -2.68
CA GLU A 176 -4.11 -13.35 -2.83
C GLU A 176 -4.15 -14.35 -1.69
N GLN A 177 -4.36 -13.88 -0.45
CA GLN A 177 -4.57 -14.71 0.73
C GLN A 177 -5.84 -15.54 0.58
N THR A 178 -6.95 -14.91 0.18
CA THR A 178 -8.24 -15.59 -0.08
C THR A 178 -8.06 -16.67 -1.15
N PHE A 179 -7.37 -16.37 -2.25
CA PHE A 179 -7.15 -17.30 -3.35
C PHE A 179 -6.20 -18.45 -2.95
N SER A 180 -5.13 -18.15 -2.21
CA SER A 180 -4.21 -19.15 -1.68
C SER A 180 -4.92 -20.11 -0.71
N LEU A 181 -5.76 -19.56 0.18
CA LEU A 181 -6.60 -20.34 1.09
C LEU A 181 -7.63 -21.17 0.32
N MET A 182 -8.25 -20.62 -0.71
CA MET A 182 -9.17 -21.35 -1.56
C MET A 182 -8.47 -22.55 -2.23
N ASN A 183 -7.28 -22.35 -2.79
CA ASN A 183 -6.49 -23.43 -3.41
C ASN A 183 -6.10 -24.50 -2.39
N LEU A 184 -5.63 -24.11 -1.20
CA LEU A 184 -5.31 -25.06 -0.13
C LEU A 184 -6.54 -25.88 0.30
N ASN A 185 -7.70 -25.23 0.48
CA ASN A 185 -8.93 -25.90 0.89
C ASN A 185 -9.49 -26.82 -0.20
N LYS A 186 -9.47 -26.39 -1.47
CA LYS A 186 -9.89 -27.23 -2.61
C LYS A 186 -8.96 -28.43 -2.82
N CYS A 187 -7.64 -28.25 -2.66
CA CYS A 187 -6.66 -29.33 -2.84
C CYS A 187 -6.65 -30.35 -1.70
N LYS A 188 -6.77 -29.93 -0.44
CA LYS A 188 -6.68 -30.85 0.72
C LYS A 188 -7.96 -31.62 1.01
N LEU A 189 -9.13 -31.02 0.78
CA LEU A 189 -10.39 -31.62 1.25
C LEU A 189 -11.12 -32.46 0.22
N ARG A 190 -10.89 -32.35 -1.10
CA ARG A 190 -11.45 -33.19 -2.21
C ARG A 190 -12.89 -33.74 -2.02
N CYS A 191 -13.72 -33.10 -1.22
CA CYS A 191 -15.03 -33.58 -0.79
C CYS A 191 -15.99 -32.41 -0.96
N LYS A 192 -16.88 -32.50 -1.96
CA LYS A 192 -18.16 -31.76 -2.11
C LYS A 192 -18.29 -30.47 -1.27
N VAL A 193 -17.34 -29.55 -1.38
CA VAL A 193 -17.48 -28.24 -0.73
C VAL A 193 -18.44 -27.47 -1.62
N THR A 194 -19.67 -27.27 -1.16
CA THR A 194 -20.61 -26.39 -1.86
C THR A 194 -20.11 -24.95 -1.73
N ASP A 195 -20.53 -24.09 -2.64
CA ASP A 195 -20.13 -22.67 -2.65
C ASP A 195 -20.42 -21.98 -1.30
N SER A 196 -21.49 -22.37 -0.62
CA SER A 196 -21.82 -21.88 0.73
C SER A 196 -20.77 -22.25 1.79
N HIS A 197 -20.26 -23.48 1.76
CA HIS A 197 -19.20 -23.90 2.69
C HIS A 197 -17.89 -23.19 2.40
N LEU A 198 -17.54 -23.03 1.12
CA LEU A 198 -16.34 -22.29 0.73
C LEU A 198 -16.41 -20.83 1.15
N HIS A 199 -17.56 -20.18 0.93
CA HIS A 199 -17.81 -18.82 1.39
C HIS A 199 -17.63 -18.69 2.91
N ASN A 200 -18.23 -19.59 3.70
CA ASN A 200 -18.12 -19.55 5.16
C ASN A 200 -16.67 -19.75 5.65
N ILE A 201 -15.92 -20.67 5.02
CA ILE A 201 -14.50 -20.91 5.35
C ILE A 201 -13.66 -19.68 5.02
N LEU A 202 -13.84 -19.09 3.84
CA LEU A 202 -13.11 -17.88 3.43
C LEU A 202 -13.44 -16.70 4.35
N THR A 203 -14.71 -16.50 4.68
CA THR A 203 -15.16 -15.46 5.62
C THR A 203 -14.51 -15.63 7.00
N LEU A 204 -14.44 -16.84 7.55
CA LEU A 204 -13.82 -17.10 8.85
C LEU A 204 -12.29 -17.01 8.86
N THR A 205 -11.64 -17.21 7.71
CA THR A 205 -10.16 -17.28 7.63
C THR A 205 -9.52 -15.97 7.20
N VAL A 206 -10.24 -15.14 6.44
CA VAL A 206 -9.74 -13.85 5.91
C VAL A 206 -10.21 -12.68 6.77
N SER A 207 -11.31 -12.85 7.53
CA SER A 207 -11.82 -11.82 8.42
C SER A 207 -11.20 -11.92 9.82
N PRO A 208 -10.98 -10.79 10.53
CA PRO A 208 -10.69 -10.80 11.95
C PRO A 208 -11.91 -11.18 12.83
N LEU A 209 -13.04 -11.54 12.22
CA LEU A 209 -14.23 -11.98 12.93
C LEU A 209 -13.98 -13.32 13.63
N HIS A 210 -13.98 -13.30 14.95
CA HIS A 210 -13.99 -14.53 15.74
C HIS A 210 -15.40 -15.12 15.78
N PRO A 211 -15.59 -16.39 15.40
CA PRO A 211 -16.88 -17.04 15.57
C PRO A 211 -17.24 -17.07 17.06
N ASN A 212 -18.46 -16.64 17.40
CA ASN A 212 -18.97 -16.72 18.76
C ASN A 212 -19.29 -18.19 19.09
N LEU A 213 -18.24 -18.93 19.47
CA LEU A 213 -18.30 -20.36 19.77
C LEU A 213 -19.29 -20.67 20.89
N GLU A 214 -19.40 -19.80 21.90
CA GLU A 214 -20.34 -19.99 23.00
C GLU A 214 -21.80 -19.99 22.53
N LYS A 215 -22.16 -19.05 21.64
CA LYS A 215 -23.50 -18.99 21.06
C LYS A 215 -23.77 -20.19 20.13
N LEU A 216 -22.76 -20.62 19.37
CA LEU A 216 -22.87 -21.79 18.50
C LEU A 216 -23.03 -23.10 19.29
N LEU A 217 -22.31 -23.24 20.40
CA LEU A 217 -22.40 -24.40 21.30
C LEU A 217 -23.75 -24.43 22.03
N LYS A 218 -24.26 -23.28 22.47
CA LYS A 218 -25.60 -23.18 23.08
C LYS A 218 -26.74 -23.53 22.12
N ASN A 219 -26.55 -23.28 20.82
CA ASN A 219 -27.56 -23.57 19.79
C ASN A 219 -27.49 -25.00 19.22
N LYS A 220 -26.45 -25.79 19.55
CA LYS A 220 -26.40 -27.22 19.19
C LYS A 220 -27.11 -28.05 20.26
N VAL A 221 -28.38 -28.37 20.01
CA VAL A 221 -29.24 -29.18 20.90
C VAL A 221 -28.87 -30.68 20.89
N GLN A 222 -28.04 -31.15 19.95
CA GLN A 222 -27.55 -32.54 19.96
C GLN A 222 -26.04 -32.60 19.78
N LEU A 223 -25.36 -32.91 20.88
CA LEU A 223 -24.03 -33.53 20.82
C LEU A 223 -24.29 -34.99 20.40
N HIS A 224 -23.85 -35.39 19.21
CA HIS A 224 -23.79 -36.81 18.89
C HIS A 224 -22.79 -37.46 19.87
N VAL A 225 -23.32 -38.23 20.80
CA VAL A 225 -22.53 -39.15 21.61
C VAL A 225 -22.15 -40.31 20.68
N SER A 226 -20.85 -40.57 20.53
CA SER A 226 -20.37 -41.72 19.77
C SER A 226 -20.93 -43.02 20.36
N HIS A 227 -21.49 -43.86 19.49
CA HIS A 227 -21.72 -45.28 19.76
C HIS A 227 -20.46 -46.09 19.50
#